data_AF-A0A2W0A0Y3-F1
#
_entry.id   AF-A0A2W0A0Y3-F1
#
_cell.length_a   1.000
_cell.length_b   1.000
_cell.length_c   1.000
_cell.angle_alpha   90.00
_cell.angle_beta   90.00
_cell.angle_gamma   90.00
#
_symmetry.space_group_name_H-M   'P 1'
#
loop_
_entity.id
_entity.type
_entity.pdbx_description
1 polymer ?
#
loop_
_entity_poly.entity_id
_entity_poly.type
_entity_poly.pdbx_seq_one_letter_code
_entity_poly.pdbx_strand_id
1 'polypeptide(L)'
;MEEHSPASPMRSAPQMRFGKIDDLSSRVAAAIDAARKVLFSQQHEEGYWCGELEADTTLESDYILLHTLLGTGNPERFAKCANYILRNQNEDGGWGIYRDAPSNISASVKAYFGLKLCGYKPDHPALVRARTKILELGGVTEVNTFTKIYLCFLGQYDYDAVPAIPPEIVLFPNWFWFNIYEISSWSRAILVPLSVCYAKKPFKKIPDEMGVEELFVGGRDKSRMHLHWSKKLISWRNFFLALDRLTHWAERVHIRPLRSIALRKAEKWMLARFEMSDGLGAIYPAILNAIIALRCLGYSLDDPQV
;
A
#
# COMPACT_ATOMS: atom_id res chain seq x y z
N MET A 1 32.90 -67.48 -27.91
CA MET A 1 31.99 -66.39 -28.27
C MET A 1 31.84 -65.55 -27.02
N GLU A 2 32.69 -64.54 -26.87
CA GLU A 2 32.58 -63.48 -25.86
C GLU A 2 33.60 -62.41 -26.27
N GLU A 3 33.14 -61.40 -27.01
CA GLU A 3 33.92 -60.22 -27.38
C GLU A 3 33.70 -59.12 -26.34
N HIS A 4 34.80 -58.67 -25.74
CA HIS A 4 34.84 -57.50 -24.86
C HIS A 4 34.58 -56.22 -25.66
N SER A 5 33.53 -55.49 -25.27
CA SER A 5 33.24 -54.14 -25.76
C SER A 5 34.14 -53.11 -25.05
N PRO A 6 34.90 -52.25 -25.77
CA PRO A 6 35.73 -51.24 -25.12
C PRO A 6 34.92 -50.02 -24.68
N ALA A 7 35.25 -49.52 -23.49
CA ALA A 7 34.64 -48.36 -22.84
C ALA A 7 34.81 -47.06 -23.67
N SER A 8 33.76 -46.23 -23.69
CA SER A 8 33.78 -44.89 -24.30
C SER A 8 34.69 -43.93 -23.53
N PRO A 9 35.48 -43.07 -24.20
CA PRO A 9 36.37 -42.14 -23.51
C PRO A 9 35.58 -40.99 -22.87
N MET A 10 35.91 -40.67 -21.62
CA MET A 10 35.44 -39.49 -20.90
C MET A 10 35.74 -38.21 -21.70
N ARG A 11 34.72 -37.39 -21.97
CA ARG A 11 34.89 -36.07 -22.59
C ARG A 11 35.78 -35.20 -21.70
N SER A 12 36.91 -34.75 -22.25
CA SER A 12 37.81 -33.81 -21.57
C SER A 12 37.12 -32.47 -21.33
N ALA A 13 37.34 -31.88 -20.15
CA ALA A 13 36.87 -30.55 -19.83
C ALA A 13 37.48 -29.52 -20.82
N PRO A 14 36.69 -28.58 -21.37
CA PRO A 14 37.19 -27.65 -22.36
C PRO A 14 38.29 -26.74 -21.77
N GLN A 15 39.52 -26.91 -22.24
CA GLN A 15 40.65 -26.03 -21.93
C GLN A 15 40.43 -24.65 -22.57
N MET A 16 40.29 -23.60 -21.76
CA MET A 16 40.31 -22.21 -22.24
C MET A 16 41.71 -21.87 -22.78
N ARG A 17 41.79 -21.48 -24.06
CA ARG A 17 43.04 -21.04 -24.71
C ARG A 17 43.28 -19.55 -24.45
N PHE A 18 44.52 -19.15 -24.19
CA PHE A 18 44.92 -17.76 -23.88
C PHE A 18 44.33 -16.69 -24.81
N GLY A 19 44.29 -16.91 -26.13
CA GLY A 19 43.68 -15.94 -27.08
C GLY A 19 42.16 -15.72 -26.92
N LYS A 20 41.44 -16.63 -26.25
CA LYS A 20 40.02 -16.43 -25.88
C LYS A 20 39.86 -15.53 -24.65
N ILE A 21 40.90 -15.42 -23.82
CA ILE A 21 40.92 -14.58 -22.61
C ILE A 21 41.18 -13.11 -23.00
N ASP A 22 42.03 -12.86 -23.99
CA ASP A 22 42.30 -11.50 -24.50
C ASP A 22 41.09 -10.94 -25.28
N ASP A 23 40.40 -11.78 -26.06
CA ASP A 23 39.12 -11.44 -26.70
C ASP A 23 38.04 -11.10 -25.66
N LEU A 24 37.91 -11.95 -24.63
CA LEU A 24 36.95 -11.71 -23.55
C LEU A 24 37.25 -10.40 -22.81
N SER A 25 38.52 -10.15 -22.47
CA SER A 25 38.95 -8.92 -21.79
C SER A 25 38.65 -7.67 -22.63
N SER A 26 38.90 -7.73 -23.94
CA SER A 26 38.59 -6.64 -24.86
C SER A 26 37.09 -6.36 -24.97
N ARG A 27 36.28 -7.42 -25.03
CA ARG A 27 34.81 -7.31 -25.07
C ARG A 27 34.23 -6.76 -23.77
N VAL A 28 34.77 -7.17 -22.62
CA VAL A 28 34.38 -6.62 -21.31
C VAL A 28 34.75 -5.13 -21.22
N ALA A 29 35.95 -4.74 -21.67
CA ALA A 29 36.36 -3.33 -21.69
C ALA A 29 35.42 -2.47 -22.57
N ALA A 30 35.08 -2.97 -23.76
CA ALA A 30 34.12 -2.29 -24.64
C ALA A 30 32.72 -2.17 -24.01
N ALA A 31 32.25 -3.21 -23.32
CA ALA A 31 30.96 -3.18 -22.61
C ALA A 31 30.96 -2.17 -21.44
N ILE A 32 32.05 -2.10 -20.68
CA ILE A 32 32.22 -1.11 -19.60
C ILE A 32 32.21 0.31 -20.17
N ASP A 33 32.93 0.57 -21.26
CA ASP A 33 32.96 1.91 -21.88
C ASP A 33 31.58 2.32 -22.41
N ALA A 34 30.85 1.38 -23.03
CA ALA A 34 29.49 1.62 -23.49
C ALA A 34 28.52 1.89 -22.34
N ALA A 35 28.55 1.08 -21.27
CA ALA A 35 27.71 1.27 -20.09
C ALA A 35 28.00 2.62 -19.40
N ARG A 36 29.29 2.98 -19.29
CA ARG A 36 29.73 4.27 -18.77
C ARG A 36 29.16 5.42 -19.59
N LYS A 37 29.27 5.36 -20.92
CA LYS A 37 28.73 6.40 -21.83
C LYS A 37 27.21 6.58 -21.63
N VAL A 38 26.46 5.48 -21.56
CA VAL A 38 25.00 5.54 -21.34
C VAL A 38 24.68 6.13 -19.97
N LEU A 39 25.35 5.67 -18.91
CA LEU A 39 25.13 6.17 -17.56
C LEU A 39 25.40 7.69 -17.50
N PHE A 40 26.55 8.16 -17.97
CA PHE A 40 26.87 9.59 -17.95
C PHE A 40 26.02 10.44 -18.90
N SER A 41 25.47 9.86 -19.98
CA SER A 41 24.49 10.58 -20.82
C SER A 41 23.15 10.83 -20.12
N GLN A 42 22.87 10.13 -19.01
CA GLN A 42 21.66 10.30 -18.20
C GLN A 42 21.92 11.16 -16.93
N GLN A 43 23.15 11.61 -16.71
CA GLN A 43 23.46 12.47 -15.58
C GLN A 43 22.80 13.84 -15.78
N HIS A 44 22.10 14.32 -14.76
CA HIS A 44 21.56 15.67 -14.75
C HIS A 44 22.71 16.69 -14.75
N GLU A 45 22.48 17.90 -15.27
CA GLU A 45 23.50 18.96 -15.33
C GLU A 45 24.04 19.34 -13.94
N GLU A 46 23.22 19.19 -12.90
CA GLU A 46 23.60 19.40 -11.49
C GLU A 46 24.38 18.22 -10.87
N GLY A 47 24.60 17.13 -11.60
CA GLY A 47 25.47 16.02 -11.23
C GLY A 47 24.81 14.79 -10.60
N TYR A 48 23.48 14.79 -10.39
CA TYR A 48 22.74 13.63 -9.88
C TYR A 48 22.18 12.75 -11.02
N TRP A 49 21.69 11.56 -10.67
CA TRP A 49 20.88 10.70 -11.54
C TRP A 49 19.47 10.57 -10.95
N CYS A 50 18.46 10.73 -11.79
CA CYS A 50 17.07 10.55 -11.39
C CYS A 50 16.43 9.48 -12.27
N GLY A 51 16.03 8.37 -11.65
CA GLY A 51 15.28 7.30 -12.29
C GLY A 51 13.88 7.19 -11.70
N GLU A 52 12.96 6.60 -12.44
CA GLU A 52 11.64 6.26 -11.92
C GLU A 52 11.76 5.21 -10.82
N LEU A 53 11.22 5.51 -9.63
CA LEU A 53 11.06 4.54 -8.56
C LEU A 53 9.70 3.84 -8.74
N GLU A 54 9.70 2.75 -9.50
CA GLU A 54 8.49 1.97 -9.74
C GLU A 54 7.98 1.31 -8.43
N ALA A 55 6.66 1.18 -8.34
CA ALA A 55 5.96 0.44 -7.30
C ALA A 55 4.85 -0.43 -7.94
N ASP A 56 3.82 -0.76 -7.18
CA ASP A 56 2.63 -1.41 -7.70
C ASP A 56 1.48 -0.42 -7.94
N THR A 57 0.38 -0.91 -8.52
CA THR A 57 -0.81 -0.11 -8.87
C THR A 57 -1.59 0.47 -7.69
N THR A 58 -1.17 0.19 -6.44
CA THR A 58 -1.85 0.73 -5.27
C THR A 58 -1.63 2.22 -5.12
N LEU A 59 -0.55 2.79 -5.66
CA LEU A 59 -0.31 4.24 -5.64
C LEU A 59 -1.38 4.99 -6.46
N GLU A 60 -1.66 4.53 -7.69
CA GLU A 60 -2.71 5.09 -8.55
C GLU A 60 -4.09 4.90 -7.94
N SER A 61 -4.33 3.73 -7.35
CA SER A 61 -5.60 3.39 -6.69
C SER A 61 -5.86 4.30 -5.49
N ASP A 62 -4.85 4.50 -4.65
CA ASP A 62 -4.93 5.35 -3.47
C ASP A 62 -5.00 6.84 -3.85
N TYR A 63 -4.38 7.25 -4.97
CA TYR A 63 -4.51 8.60 -5.54
C TYR A 63 -5.95 8.90 -5.93
N ILE A 64 -6.59 8.00 -6.68
CA ILE A 64 -7.99 8.12 -7.06
C ILE A 64 -8.87 8.19 -5.80
N LEU A 65 -8.62 7.33 -4.81
CA LEU A 65 -9.37 7.30 -3.56
C LEU A 65 -9.24 8.62 -2.76
N LEU A 66 -8.03 9.14 -2.59
CA LEU A 66 -7.76 10.40 -1.90
C LEU A 66 -8.55 11.54 -2.54
N HIS A 67 -8.39 11.71 -3.85
CA HIS A 67 -9.05 12.79 -4.57
C HIS A 67 -10.57 12.63 -4.59
N THR A 68 -11.07 11.40 -4.70
CA THR A 68 -12.50 11.10 -4.57
C THR A 68 -13.02 11.50 -3.19
N LEU A 69 -12.32 11.13 -2.11
CA LEU A 69 -12.67 11.50 -0.74
C LEU A 69 -12.72 13.02 -0.55
N LEU A 70 -11.74 13.74 -1.08
CA LEU A 70 -11.66 15.19 -0.95
C LEU A 70 -12.57 15.96 -1.92
N GLY A 71 -13.14 15.28 -2.93
CA GLY A 71 -13.89 15.95 -4.00
C GLY A 71 -12.99 16.80 -4.91
N THR A 72 -11.73 16.40 -5.03
CA THR A 72 -10.71 17.03 -5.86
C THR A 72 -10.30 16.06 -6.97
N GLY A 73 -9.24 16.42 -7.71
CA GLY A 73 -8.68 15.56 -8.76
C GLY A 73 -9.11 15.99 -10.15
N ASN A 74 -8.25 15.68 -11.12
CA ASN A 74 -8.45 15.99 -12.52
C ASN A 74 -8.90 14.73 -13.27
N PRO A 75 -10.02 14.77 -14.04
CA PRO A 75 -10.47 13.62 -14.84
C PRO A 75 -9.41 13.01 -15.77
N GLU A 76 -8.53 13.83 -16.35
CA GLU A 76 -7.42 13.37 -17.20
C GLU A 76 -6.38 12.57 -16.39
N ARG A 77 -6.08 13.02 -15.17
CA ARG A 77 -5.18 12.29 -14.26
C ARG A 77 -5.81 10.97 -13.82
N PHE A 78 -7.10 10.98 -13.50
CA PHE A 78 -7.85 9.76 -13.16
C PHE A 78 -7.85 8.75 -14.32
N ALA A 79 -8.04 9.23 -15.56
CA ALA A 79 -7.95 8.39 -16.75
C ALA A 79 -6.54 7.78 -16.92
N LYS A 80 -5.48 8.56 -16.70
CA LYS A 80 -4.09 8.07 -16.73
C LYS A 80 -3.84 7.01 -15.66
N CYS A 81 -4.28 7.24 -14.44
CA CYS A 81 -4.22 6.26 -13.34
C CYS A 81 -4.98 4.98 -13.68
N ALA A 82 -6.22 5.08 -14.16
CA ALA A 82 -7.03 3.93 -14.55
C ALA A 82 -6.37 3.12 -15.67
N ASN A 83 -5.81 3.79 -16.69
CA ASN A 83 -5.09 3.14 -17.78
C ASN A 83 -3.85 2.40 -17.27
N TYR A 84 -3.09 2.99 -16.34
CA TYR A 84 -1.95 2.34 -15.72
C TYR A 84 -2.37 1.10 -14.92
N ILE A 85 -3.45 1.20 -14.13
CA ILE A 85 -4.02 0.05 -13.38
C ILE A 85 -4.38 -1.07 -14.37
N LEU A 86 -5.16 -0.78 -15.42
CA LEU A 86 -5.58 -1.79 -16.40
C LEU A 86 -4.42 -2.47 -17.13
N ARG A 87 -3.39 -1.70 -17.50
CA ARG A 87 -2.21 -2.23 -18.20
C ARG A 87 -1.40 -3.22 -17.36
N ASN A 88 -1.44 -3.08 -16.04
CA ASN A 88 -0.71 -3.93 -15.10
C ASN A 88 -1.58 -5.05 -14.48
N GLN A 89 -2.76 -5.31 -15.05
CA GLN A 89 -3.58 -6.44 -14.61
C GLN A 89 -2.95 -7.77 -15.04
N ASN A 90 -2.85 -8.70 -14.10
CA ASN A 90 -2.35 -10.05 -14.37
C ASN A 90 -3.30 -10.83 -15.28
N GLU A 91 -2.80 -11.89 -15.92
CA GLU A 91 -3.61 -12.78 -16.76
C GLU A 91 -4.79 -13.41 -15.98
N ASP A 92 -4.57 -13.71 -14.70
CA ASP A 92 -5.60 -14.25 -13.79
C ASP A 92 -6.64 -13.20 -13.35
N GLY A 93 -6.49 -11.94 -13.76
CA GLY A 93 -7.41 -10.85 -13.48
C GLY A 93 -7.11 -10.04 -12.22
N GLY A 94 -6.18 -10.46 -11.35
CA GLY A 94 -5.79 -9.68 -10.18
C GLY A 94 -4.62 -8.73 -10.44
N TRP A 95 -4.06 -8.19 -9.35
CA TRP A 95 -2.88 -7.33 -9.34
C TRP A 95 -1.89 -7.76 -8.26
N GLY A 96 -0.61 -7.74 -8.61
CA GLY A 96 0.50 -8.04 -7.71
C GLY A 96 1.06 -6.80 -6.99
N ILE A 97 2.04 -7.03 -6.11
CA ILE A 97 2.77 -5.97 -5.37
C ILE A 97 4.22 -5.78 -5.85
N TYR A 98 4.61 -6.50 -6.90
CA TYR A 98 5.86 -6.31 -7.65
C TYR A 98 5.63 -6.85 -9.07
N ARG A 99 6.55 -6.56 -9.99
CA ARG A 99 6.46 -7.02 -11.38
C ARG A 99 6.40 -8.55 -11.45
N ASP A 100 5.44 -9.08 -12.19
CA ASP A 100 5.19 -10.52 -12.35
C ASP A 100 4.83 -11.24 -11.03
N ALA A 101 4.43 -10.50 -9.98
CA ALA A 101 3.96 -11.09 -8.74
C ALA A 101 2.61 -11.80 -8.91
N PRO A 102 2.36 -12.88 -8.16
CA PRO A 102 1.01 -13.41 -8.00
C PRO A 102 0.05 -12.33 -7.49
N SER A 103 -1.21 -12.44 -7.89
CA SER A 103 -2.26 -11.52 -7.48
C SER A 103 -2.41 -11.47 -5.96
N ASN A 104 -2.31 -10.26 -5.42
CA ASN A 104 -2.46 -9.94 -4.01
C ASN A 104 -3.86 -9.39 -3.74
N ILE A 105 -4.51 -9.86 -2.67
CA ILE A 105 -5.89 -9.48 -2.34
C ILE A 105 -6.04 -7.97 -2.10
N SER A 106 -5.10 -7.34 -1.40
CA SER A 106 -5.17 -5.91 -1.07
C SER A 106 -4.93 -5.03 -2.30
N ALA A 107 -3.93 -5.38 -3.13
CA ALA A 107 -3.66 -4.67 -4.37
C ALA A 107 -4.83 -4.80 -5.35
N SER A 108 -5.38 -6.02 -5.49
CA SER A 108 -6.49 -6.29 -6.41
C SER A 108 -7.77 -5.56 -6.02
N VAL A 109 -8.11 -5.52 -4.73
CA VAL A 109 -9.28 -4.77 -4.25
C VAL A 109 -9.11 -3.27 -4.44
N LYS A 110 -7.92 -2.73 -4.16
CA LYS A 110 -7.62 -1.31 -4.40
C LYS A 110 -7.74 -0.95 -5.88
N ALA A 111 -7.13 -1.74 -6.76
CA ALA A 111 -7.21 -1.57 -8.21
C ALA A 111 -8.66 -1.63 -8.72
N TYR A 112 -9.42 -2.66 -8.32
CA TYR A 112 -10.84 -2.80 -8.64
C TYR A 112 -11.64 -1.57 -8.22
N PHE A 113 -11.47 -1.15 -6.98
CA PHE A 113 -12.22 -0.02 -6.43
C PHE A 113 -11.83 1.31 -7.09
N GLY A 114 -10.53 1.54 -7.32
CA GLY A 114 -10.04 2.71 -8.05
C GLY A 114 -10.65 2.81 -9.44
N LEU A 115 -10.76 1.69 -10.18
CA LEU A 115 -11.43 1.66 -11.48
C LEU A 115 -12.93 1.97 -11.38
N LYS A 116 -13.63 1.43 -10.38
CA LYS A 116 -15.04 1.75 -10.12
C LYS A 116 -15.25 3.24 -9.84
N LEU A 117 -14.37 3.86 -9.05
CA LEU A 117 -14.39 5.31 -8.77
C LEU A 117 -14.12 6.15 -10.03
N CYS A 118 -13.40 5.60 -11.01
CA CYS A 118 -13.23 6.21 -12.33
C CYS A 118 -14.41 5.92 -13.31
N GLY A 119 -15.49 5.30 -12.85
CA GLY A 119 -16.71 5.06 -13.64
C GLY A 119 -16.71 3.75 -14.42
N TYR A 120 -15.75 2.85 -14.23
CA TYR A 120 -15.79 1.52 -14.84
C TYR A 120 -16.92 0.69 -14.22
N LYS A 121 -17.72 0.05 -15.08
CA LYS A 121 -18.85 -0.75 -14.65
C LYS A 121 -18.44 -2.17 -14.24
N PRO A 122 -19.18 -2.84 -13.32
CA PRO A 122 -18.86 -4.20 -12.87
C PRO A 122 -18.85 -5.27 -13.97
N ASP A 123 -19.50 -5.01 -15.10
CA ASP A 123 -19.55 -5.88 -16.29
C ASP A 123 -18.38 -5.65 -17.26
N HIS A 124 -17.54 -4.64 -17.02
CA HIS A 124 -16.34 -4.43 -17.80
C HIS A 124 -15.43 -5.67 -17.72
N PRO A 125 -14.90 -6.20 -18.85
CA PRO A 125 -14.17 -7.47 -18.86
C PRO A 125 -13.03 -7.56 -17.84
N ALA A 126 -12.28 -6.47 -17.64
CA ALA A 126 -11.23 -6.40 -16.62
C ALA A 126 -11.78 -6.55 -15.20
N LEU A 127 -12.90 -5.89 -14.88
CA LEU A 127 -13.52 -5.94 -13.55
C LEU A 127 -14.18 -7.30 -13.31
N VAL A 128 -14.75 -7.94 -14.33
CA VAL A 128 -15.29 -9.30 -14.20
C VAL A 128 -14.20 -10.29 -13.79
N ARG A 129 -13.05 -10.29 -14.48
CA ARG A 129 -11.92 -11.16 -14.12
C ARG A 129 -11.37 -10.85 -12.72
N ALA A 130 -11.21 -9.56 -12.41
CA ALA A 130 -10.77 -9.10 -11.11
C ALA A 130 -11.69 -9.55 -9.97
N ARG A 131 -13.01 -9.40 -10.13
CA ARG A 131 -13.99 -9.84 -9.13
C ARG A 131 -13.87 -11.35 -8.89
N THR A 132 -13.81 -12.15 -9.95
CA THR A 132 -13.63 -13.61 -9.82
C THR A 132 -12.37 -13.91 -9.01
N LYS A 133 -11.23 -13.30 -9.36
CA LYS A 133 -9.97 -13.53 -8.66
C LYS A 133 -10.00 -13.06 -7.21
N ILE A 134 -10.61 -11.91 -6.94
CA ILE A 134 -10.74 -11.36 -5.58
C ILE A 134 -11.57 -12.30 -4.70
N LEU A 135 -12.68 -12.84 -5.23
CA LEU A 135 -13.52 -13.80 -4.50
C LEU A 135 -12.80 -15.13 -4.25
N GLU A 136 -12.01 -15.63 -5.21
CA GLU A 136 -11.14 -16.80 -5.01
C GLU A 136 -10.11 -16.59 -3.89
N LEU A 137 -9.59 -15.36 -3.76
CA LEU A 137 -8.65 -14.96 -2.72
C LEU A 137 -9.32 -14.67 -1.36
N GLY A 138 -10.63 -14.92 -1.22
CA GLY A 138 -11.37 -14.75 0.03
C GLY A 138 -12.13 -13.41 0.16
N GLY A 139 -12.08 -12.56 -0.86
CA GLY A 139 -12.83 -11.32 -0.94
C GLY A 139 -12.28 -10.19 -0.06
N VAL A 140 -13.03 -9.08 -0.04
CA VAL A 140 -12.60 -7.82 0.59
C VAL A 140 -12.33 -7.94 2.09
N THR A 141 -12.87 -8.94 2.79
CA THR A 141 -12.62 -9.14 4.23
C THR A 141 -11.18 -9.58 4.54
N GLU A 142 -10.47 -10.16 3.55
CA GLU A 142 -9.10 -10.66 3.68
C GLU A 142 -8.03 -9.62 3.33
N VAL A 143 -8.41 -8.38 2.99
CA VAL A 143 -7.44 -7.31 2.75
C VAL A 143 -6.73 -6.87 4.03
N ASN A 144 -5.58 -6.23 3.88
CA ASN A 144 -4.82 -5.69 5.00
C ASN A 144 -5.52 -4.50 5.68
N THR A 145 -5.03 -4.13 6.86
CA THR A 145 -5.59 -3.04 7.68
C THR A 145 -5.67 -1.70 6.95
N PHE A 146 -4.65 -1.31 6.17
CA PHE A 146 -4.64 -0.03 5.46
C PHE A 146 -5.75 0.03 4.42
N THR A 147 -5.92 -1.04 3.63
CA THR A 147 -7.01 -1.15 2.66
C THR A 147 -8.37 -1.07 3.35
N LYS A 148 -8.58 -1.78 4.48
CA LYS A 148 -9.84 -1.69 5.24
C LYS A 148 -10.12 -0.26 5.71
N ILE A 149 -9.11 0.44 6.24
CA ILE A 149 -9.25 1.83 6.70
C ILE A 149 -9.64 2.75 5.53
N TYR A 150 -9.00 2.61 4.37
CA TYR A 150 -9.31 3.44 3.21
C TYR A 150 -10.71 3.16 2.65
N LEU A 151 -11.15 1.89 2.67
CA LEU A 151 -12.53 1.53 2.34
C LEU A 151 -13.55 2.15 3.31
N CYS A 152 -13.21 2.26 4.60
CA CYS A 152 -14.08 2.97 5.57
C CYS A 152 -14.31 4.44 5.17
N PHE A 153 -13.30 5.10 4.61
CA PHE A 153 -13.39 6.52 4.23
C PHE A 153 -14.48 6.79 3.18
N LEU A 154 -14.81 5.79 2.37
CA LEU A 154 -15.86 5.86 1.35
C LEU A 154 -17.05 4.93 1.65
N GLY A 155 -17.21 4.48 2.91
CA GLY A 155 -18.37 3.68 3.34
C GLY A 155 -18.38 2.21 2.91
N GLN A 156 -17.29 1.73 2.33
CA GLN A 156 -17.16 0.40 1.77
C GLN A 156 -16.72 -0.66 2.80
N TYR A 157 -16.38 -0.21 4.00
CA TYR A 157 -16.06 -1.06 5.13
C TYR A 157 -16.46 -0.38 6.44
N ASP A 158 -16.58 -1.16 7.52
CA ASP A 158 -17.09 -0.67 8.78
C ASP A 158 -15.94 -0.27 9.72
N TYR A 159 -16.03 0.93 10.30
CA TYR A 159 -15.02 1.44 11.23
C TYR A 159 -14.87 0.59 12.51
N ASP A 160 -15.92 -0.13 12.93
CA ASP A 160 -15.86 -1.03 14.09
C ASP A 160 -15.10 -2.34 13.77
N ALA A 161 -14.90 -2.63 12.49
CA ALA A 161 -14.24 -3.84 12.00
C ALA A 161 -12.74 -3.67 11.71
N VAL A 162 -12.21 -2.44 11.79
CA VAL A 162 -10.78 -2.16 11.63
C VAL A 162 -10.08 -2.03 12.98
N PRO A 163 -8.78 -2.38 13.07
CA PRO A 163 -7.99 -2.17 14.28
C PRO A 163 -8.04 -0.73 14.77
N ALA A 164 -8.17 -0.55 16.08
CA ALA A 164 -8.15 0.74 16.72
C ALA A 164 -6.75 1.37 16.66
N ILE A 165 -6.69 2.64 16.26
CA ILE A 165 -5.46 3.44 16.22
C ILE A 165 -5.68 4.70 17.07
N PRO A 166 -5.72 4.58 18.41
CA PRO A 166 -6.00 5.72 19.28
C PRO A 166 -4.87 6.76 19.19
N PRO A 167 -5.17 8.04 18.93
CA PRO A 167 -4.15 9.09 18.88
C PRO A 167 -3.42 9.30 20.22
N GLU A 168 -4.00 8.83 21.33
CA GLU A 168 -3.41 8.88 22.66
C GLU A 168 -2.02 8.22 22.73
N ILE A 169 -1.67 7.31 21.81
CA ILE A 169 -0.32 6.72 21.71
C ILE A 169 0.78 7.79 21.55
N VAL A 170 0.47 8.95 20.95
CA VAL A 170 1.41 10.07 20.76
C VAL A 170 1.75 10.75 22.11
N LEU A 171 0.93 10.54 23.15
CA LEU A 171 1.16 11.08 24.49
C LEU A 171 2.13 10.23 25.32
N PHE A 172 2.38 8.99 24.93
CA PHE A 172 3.26 8.11 25.69
C PHE A 172 4.69 8.65 25.78
N PRO A 173 5.32 8.55 26.97
CA PRO A 173 6.67 9.06 27.18
C PRO A 173 7.71 8.15 26.54
N ASN A 174 8.87 8.69 26.18
CA ASN A 174 9.92 7.95 25.46
C ASN A 174 10.53 6.78 26.28
N TRP A 175 10.39 6.77 27.61
CA TRP A 175 10.83 5.64 28.44
C TRP A 175 9.85 4.46 28.40
N PHE A 176 8.62 4.67 27.94
CA PHE A 176 7.61 3.62 27.84
C PHE A 176 7.78 2.85 26.53
N TRP A 177 8.01 1.56 26.64
CA TRP A 177 8.23 0.58 25.57
C TRP A 177 7.18 0.53 24.45
N PHE A 178 5.98 1.11 24.61
CA PHE A 178 4.99 1.27 23.53
C PHE A 178 4.84 2.71 23.01
N ASN A 179 5.87 3.55 23.07
CA ASN A 179 5.82 4.90 22.53
C ASN A 179 6.09 4.95 21.01
N ILE A 180 5.67 6.02 20.34
CA ILE A 180 5.81 6.15 18.88
C ILE A 180 7.26 6.15 18.37
N TYR A 181 8.25 6.44 19.21
CA TYR A 181 9.66 6.49 18.82
C TYR A 181 10.35 5.11 18.85
N GLU A 182 9.72 4.10 19.46
CA GLU A 182 10.09 2.68 19.29
C GLU A 182 9.60 2.12 17.94
N ILE A 183 8.76 2.89 17.23
CA ILE A 183 8.28 2.55 15.89
C ILE A 183 9.26 3.15 14.85
N SER A 184 9.60 2.34 13.84
CA SER A 184 10.45 2.76 12.72
C SER A 184 9.96 4.08 12.10
N SER A 185 10.87 4.87 11.54
CA SER A 185 10.56 6.21 11.01
C SER A 185 9.41 6.21 10.01
N TRP A 186 9.43 5.29 9.03
CA TRP A 186 8.37 5.17 8.03
C TRP A 186 7.03 4.77 8.65
N SER A 187 7.02 3.83 9.60
CA SER A 187 5.78 3.31 10.18
C SER A 187 5.16 4.35 11.09
N ARG A 188 5.98 5.11 11.81
CA ARG A 188 5.56 6.25 12.64
C ARG A 188 4.97 7.37 11.79
N ALA A 189 5.60 7.70 10.65
CA ALA A 189 5.09 8.70 9.72
C ALA A 189 3.71 8.34 9.14
N ILE A 190 3.41 7.05 8.98
CA ILE A 190 2.08 6.57 8.56
C ILE A 190 1.09 6.54 9.74
N LEU A 191 1.54 6.05 10.90
CA LEU A 191 0.67 5.79 12.05
C LEU A 191 0.12 7.05 12.71
N VAL A 192 0.93 8.11 12.84
CA VAL A 192 0.50 9.37 13.47
C VAL A 192 -0.69 10.00 12.73
N PRO A 193 -0.66 10.27 11.41
CA PRO A 193 -1.83 10.78 10.70
C PRO A 193 -3.00 9.80 10.70
N LEU A 194 -2.77 8.49 10.55
CA LEU A 194 -3.84 7.51 10.62
C LEU A 194 -4.56 7.50 11.97
N SER A 195 -3.87 7.79 13.07
CA SER A 195 -4.50 7.90 14.39
C SER A 195 -5.47 9.08 14.48
N VAL A 196 -5.17 10.18 13.76
CA VAL A 196 -6.08 11.32 13.60
C VAL A 196 -7.29 10.90 12.76
N CYS A 197 -7.06 10.23 11.63
CA CYS A 197 -8.14 9.72 10.77
C CYS A 197 -9.04 8.73 11.52
N TYR A 198 -8.48 7.84 12.34
CA TYR A 198 -9.25 6.91 13.17
C TYR A 198 -10.14 7.65 14.18
N ALA A 199 -9.60 8.66 14.86
CA ALA A 199 -10.35 9.46 15.82
C ALA A 199 -11.46 10.30 15.19
N LYS A 200 -11.25 10.75 13.94
CA LYS A 200 -12.16 11.66 13.23
C LYS A 200 -13.16 10.92 12.33
N LYS A 201 -12.85 9.70 11.91
CA LYS A 201 -13.65 8.85 11.03
C LYS A 201 -14.15 9.59 9.78
N PRO A 202 -13.25 10.11 8.91
CA PRO A 202 -13.65 10.83 7.71
C PRO A 202 -14.52 9.96 6.82
N PHE A 203 -15.64 10.49 6.37
CA PHE A 203 -16.57 9.73 5.56
C PHE A 203 -17.11 10.58 4.42
N LYS A 204 -17.09 10.02 3.21
CA LYS A 204 -17.80 10.55 2.06
C LYS A 204 -18.63 9.44 1.41
N LYS A 205 -19.93 9.67 1.30
CA LYS A 205 -20.82 8.77 0.56
C LYS A 205 -20.50 8.84 -0.93
N ILE A 206 -20.35 7.68 -1.55
CA ILE A 206 -20.25 7.52 -3.01
C ILE A 206 -21.55 6.92 -3.55
N PRO A 207 -21.85 7.05 -4.85
CA PRO A 207 -22.94 6.33 -5.48
C PRO A 207 -22.79 4.81 -5.32
N ASP A 208 -23.91 4.11 -5.10
CA ASP A 208 -23.90 2.68 -4.78
C ASP A 208 -23.31 1.85 -5.94
N GLU A 209 -23.49 2.31 -7.19
CA GLU A 209 -22.91 1.70 -8.38
C GLU A 209 -21.38 1.74 -8.44
N MET A 210 -20.75 2.62 -7.66
CA MET A 210 -19.28 2.73 -7.53
C MET A 210 -18.74 1.91 -6.35
N GLY A 211 -19.61 1.29 -5.56
CA GLY A 211 -19.23 0.48 -4.40
C GLY A 211 -18.60 -0.88 -4.73
N VAL A 212 -18.26 -1.63 -3.69
CA VAL A 212 -17.57 -2.94 -3.78
C VAL A 212 -18.34 -4.09 -3.12
N GLU A 213 -19.66 -3.96 -3.01
CA GLU A 213 -20.55 -4.99 -2.43
C GLU A 213 -20.35 -6.37 -3.06
N GLU A 214 -20.06 -6.41 -4.36
CA GLU A 214 -19.79 -7.61 -5.15
C GLU A 214 -18.47 -8.33 -4.80
N LEU A 215 -17.62 -7.72 -3.95
CA LEU A 215 -16.34 -8.31 -3.52
C LEU A 215 -16.44 -9.04 -2.16
N PHE A 216 -17.61 -9.03 -1.52
CA PHE A 216 -17.86 -9.77 -0.29
C PHE A 216 -18.27 -11.22 -0.59
N VAL A 217 -17.52 -12.19 -0.06
CA VAL A 217 -17.83 -13.61 -0.24
C VAL A 217 -19.17 -13.94 0.40
N GLY A 218 -20.16 -14.33 -0.41
CA GLY A 218 -21.52 -14.62 0.05
C GLY A 218 -22.37 -13.38 0.37
N GLY A 219 -21.88 -12.17 0.06
CA GLY A 219 -22.54 -10.89 0.32
C GLY A 219 -22.12 -10.24 1.64
N ARG A 220 -22.26 -8.91 1.72
CA ARG A 220 -21.80 -8.10 2.87
C ARG A 220 -22.51 -8.46 4.18
N ASP A 221 -23.83 -8.66 4.16
CA ASP A 221 -24.61 -8.99 5.36
C ASP A 221 -24.19 -10.33 6.02
N LYS A 222 -23.65 -11.25 5.22
CA LYS A 222 -23.18 -12.57 5.70
C LYS A 222 -21.69 -12.56 6.03
N SER A 223 -20.98 -11.50 5.66
CA SER A 223 -19.54 -11.41 5.80
C SER A 223 -19.13 -11.05 7.22
N ARG A 224 -18.12 -11.75 7.73
CA ARG A 224 -17.51 -11.42 9.02
C ARG A 224 -16.36 -10.44 8.80
N MET A 225 -16.61 -9.17 9.07
CA MET A 225 -15.62 -8.10 8.83
C MET A 225 -14.56 -8.01 9.95
N HIS A 226 -14.90 -8.41 11.17
CA HIS A 226 -13.98 -8.39 12.30
C HIS A 226 -12.89 -9.47 12.19
N LEU A 227 -11.72 -9.18 12.77
CA LEU A 227 -10.59 -10.10 12.81
C LEU A 227 -10.91 -11.42 13.54
N HIS A 228 -10.37 -12.52 13.02
CA HIS A 228 -10.51 -13.84 13.60
C HIS A 228 -9.77 -13.99 14.92
N TRP A 229 -10.44 -14.54 15.92
CA TRP A 229 -9.82 -15.01 17.15
C TRP A 229 -8.94 -16.22 16.88
N SER A 230 -7.81 -16.31 17.57
CA SER A 230 -6.99 -17.51 17.58
C SER A 230 -7.74 -18.64 18.27
N LYS A 231 -7.59 -19.86 17.74
CA LYS A 231 -8.09 -21.09 18.38
C LYS A 231 -7.50 -21.30 19.78
N LYS A 232 -6.27 -20.80 20.02
CA LYS A 232 -5.65 -20.81 21.35
C LYS A 232 -6.15 -19.63 22.17
N LEU A 233 -6.89 -19.92 23.25
CA LEU A 233 -7.50 -18.91 24.12
C LEU A 233 -6.47 -17.89 24.64
N ILE A 234 -5.36 -18.36 25.19
CA ILE A 234 -4.24 -17.52 25.63
C ILE A 234 -3.25 -17.40 24.47
N SER A 235 -3.25 -16.24 23.82
CA SER A 235 -2.27 -15.89 22.79
C SER A 235 -2.12 -14.36 22.71
N TRP A 236 -0.94 -13.89 22.27
CA TRP A 236 -0.72 -12.47 22.01
C TRP A 236 -1.77 -11.89 21.06
N ARG A 237 -2.19 -12.66 20.05
CA ARG A 237 -3.27 -12.27 19.14
C ARG A 237 -4.57 -12.00 19.90
N ASN A 238 -5.04 -12.92 20.74
CA ASN A 238 -6.28 -12.74 21.48
C ASN A 238 -6.18 -11.61 22.52
N PHE A 239 -5.00 -11.42 23.12
CA PHE A 239 -4.74 -10.27 23.99
C PHE A 239 -4.92 -8.94 23.25
N PHE A 240 -4.27 -8.77 22.09
CA PHE A 240 -4.40 -7.55 21.28
C PHE A 240 -5.82 -7.38 20.73
N LEU A 241 -6.53 -8.46 20.37
CA LEU A 241 -7.94 -8.41 19.97
C LEU A 241 -8.86 -7.99 21.12
N ALA A 242 -8.56 -8.40 22.35
CA ALA A 242 -9.30 -7.96 23.52
C ALA A 242 -9.06 -6.46 23.81
N LEU A 243 -7.80 -6.01 23.70
CA LEU A 243 -7.46 -4.59 23.84
C LEU A 243 -8.11 -3.74 22.76
N ASP A 244 -8.13 -4.23 21.51
CA ASP A 244 -8.82 -3.60 20.39
C ASP A 244 -10.33 -3.45 20.67
N ARG A 245 -11.00 -4.52 21.12
CA ARG A 245 -12.42 -4.46 21.52
C ARG A 245 -12.68 -3.51 22.67
N LEU A 246 -11.79 -3.47 23.67
CA LEU A 246 -11.90 -2.53 24.78
C LEU A 246 -11.77 -1.09 24.29
N THR A 247 -10.87 -0.84 23.34
CA THR A 247 -10.68 0.48 22.74
C THR A 247 -11.92 0.90 21.95
N HIS A 248 -12.48 0.02 21.12
CA HIS A 248 -13.74 0.27 20.41
C HIS A 248 -14.92 0.48 21.36
N TRP A 249 -14.98 -0.26 22.47
CA TRP A 249 -15.99 -0.03 23.50
C TRP A 249 -15.83 1.36 24.13
N ALA A 250 -14.63 1.74 24.56
CA ALA A 250 -14.34 3.06 25.12
C ALA A 250 -14.63 4.19 24.12
N GLU A 251 -14.32 3.98 22.85
CA GLU A 251 -14.71 4.82 21.73
C GLU A 251 -16.23 5.00 21.69
N ARG A 252 -17.00 3.91 21.71
CA ARG A 252 -18.47 3.90 21.60
C ARG A 252 -19.16 4.60 22.76
N VAL A 253 -18.62 4.51 23.97
CA VAL A 253 -19.15 5.20 25.15
C VAL A 253 -18.51 6.56 25.42
N HIS A 254 -17.74 7.10 24.46
CA HIS A 254 -17.09 8.40 24.52
C HIS A 254 -16.12 8.64 25.70
N ILE A 255 -15.53 7.58 26.25
CA ILE A 255 -14.48 7.68 27.28
C ILE A 255 -13.14 8.02 26.61
N ARG A 256 -12.86 9.32 26.46
CA ARG A 256 -11.71 9.83 25.68
C ARG A 256 -11.07 11.09 26.30
N PRO A 257 -10.66 11.07 27.58
CA PRO A 257 -10.31 12.28 28.33
C PRO A 257 -9.11 13.04 27.76
N LEU A 258 -8.22 12.37 27.03
CA LEU A 258 -6.99 12.95 26.48
C LEU A 258 -7.05 13.17 24.96
N ARG A 259 -8.19 12.90 24.31
CA ARG A 259 -8.31 12.92 22.84
C ARG A 259 -7.93 14.25 22.22
N SER A 260 -8.43 15.34 22.77
CA SER A 260 -8.15 16.68 22.26
C SER A 260 -6.66 17.02 22.36
N ILE A 261 -6.01 16.66 23.47
CA ILE A 261 -4.58 16.86 23.69
C ILE A 261 -3.77 15.98 22.73
N ALA A 262 -4.16 14.71 22.58
CA ALA A 262 -3.53 13.76 21.68
C ALA A 262 -3.58 14.24 20.22
N LEU A 263 -4.75 14.71 19.76
CA LEU A 263 -4.92 15.25 18.41
C LEU A 263 -4.04 16.47 18.17
N ARG A 264 -4.01 17.45 19.09
CA ARG A 264 -3.12 18.62 18.98
C ARG A 264 -1.64 18.23 18.96
N LYS A 265 -1.25 17.22 19.75
CA LYS A 265 0.13 16.74 19.76
C LYS A 265 0.49 16.00 18.47
N ALA A 266 -0.43 15.21 17.92
CA ALA A 266 -0.28 14.54 16.63
C ALA A 266 -0.17 15.55 15.48
N GLU A 267 -1.06 16.54 15.45
CA GLU A 267 -1.01 17.69 14.53
C GLU A 267 0.34 18.39 14.58
N LYS A 268 0.74 18.89 15.76
CA LYS A 268 2.05 19.55 15.93
C LYS A 268 3.22 18.65 15.54
N TRP A 269 3.13 17.34 15.82
CA TRP A 269 4.15 16.37 15.43
C TRP A 269 4.30 16.26 13.91
N MET A 270 3.18 16.30 13.17
CA MET A 270 3.15 16.29 11.70
C MET A 270 3.70 17.60 11.13
N LEU A 271 3.17 18.76 11.57
CA LEU A 271 3.56 20.06 11.02
C LEU A 271 5.06 20.34 11.18
N ALA A 272 5.62 20.00 12.35
CA ALA A 272 7.05 20.14 12.62
C ALA A 272 7.95 19.26 11.72
N ARG A 273 7.37 18.34 10.96
CA ARG A 273 8.07 17.43 10.03
C ARG A 273 7.72 17.68 8.57
N PHE A 274 6.85 18.64 8.30
CA PHE A 274 6.62 19.12 6.93
C PHE A 274 7.67 20.14 6.51
N GLU A 275 8.19 20.91 7.47
CA GLU A 275 9.23 21.91 7.23
C GLU A 275 10.44 21.27 6.54
N MET A 276 10.82 21.84 5.39
CA MET A 276 11.90 21.35 4.53
C MET A 276 11.74 19.88 4.09
N SER A 277 10.51 19.41 3.93
CA SER A 277 10.21 18.10 3.37
C SER A 277 9.24 18.22 2.20
N ASP A 278 9.33 17.30 1.24
CA ASP A 278 8.32 17.12 0.18
C ASP A 278 7.11 16.31 0.68
N GLY A 279 6.71 16.57 1.93
CA GLY A 279 5.66 15.86 2.66
C GLY A 279 6.19 14.84 3.67
N LEU A 280 5.29 14.37 4.53
CA LEU A 280 5.63 13.60 5.72
C LEU A 280 6.47 12.36 5.41
N GLY A 281 7.75 12.39 5.80
CA GLY A 281 8.68 11.28 5.58
C GLY A 281 9.02 11.00 4.10
N ALA A 282 8.60 11.88 3.17
CA ALA A 282 8.78 11.76 1.73
C ALA A 282 8.35 10.38 1.16
N ILE A 283 7.32 9.78 1.74
CA ILE A 283 6.75 8.50 1.28
C ILE A 283 5.24 8.63 1.07
N TYR A 284 4.77 8.09 -0.04
CA TYR A 284 3.40 8.30 -0.51
C TYR A 284 2.30 7.98 0.53
N PRO A 285 2.32 6.84 1.25
CA PRO A 285 1.27 6.55 2.23
C PRO A 285 1.23 7.53 3.41
N ALA A 286 2.37 8.06 3.84
CA ALA A 286 2.40 9.03 4.93
C ALA A 286 1.90 10.40 4.48
N ILE A 287 2.26 10.82 3.26
CA ILE A 287 1.77 12.06 2.63
C ILE A 287 0.24 12.01 2.47
N LEU A 288 -0.29 10.96 1.86
CA LEU A 288 -1.73 10.77 1.68
C LEU A 288 -2.48 10.83 3.02
N ASN A 289 -2.00 10.10 4.03
CA ASN A 289 -2.65 10.07 5.33
C ASN A 289 -2.57 11.43 6.04
N ALA A 290 -1.46 12.15 5.90
CA ALA A 290 -1.29 13.49 6.44
C ALA A 290 -2.29 14.48 5.83
N ILE A 291 -2.47 14.48 4.51
CA ILE A 291 -3.47 15.31 3.82
C ILE A 291 -4.87 15.02 4.37
N ILE A 292 -5.28 13.75 4.47
CA ILE A 292 -6.59 13.38 5.02
C ILE A 292 -6.71 13.83 6.48
N ALA A 293 -5.66 13.65 7.29
CA ALA A 293 -5.65 14.04 8.69
C ALA A 293 -5.82 15.55 8.87
N LEU A 294 -5.11 16.38 8.11
CA LEU A 294 -5.24 17.85 8.13
C LEU A 294 -6.66 18.29 7.74
N ARG A 295 -7.22 17.67 6.69
CA ARG A 295 -8.63 17.89 6.30
C ARG A 295 -9.60 17.56 7.41
N CYS A 296 -9.36 16.48 8.16
CA CYS A 296 -10.15 16.11 9.35
C CYS A 296 -9.97 17.07 10.54
N LEU A 297 -8.84 17.78 10.60
CA LEU A 297 -8.53 18.78 11.63
C LEU A 297 -9.09 20.17 11.28
N GLY A 298 -9.59 20.36 10.05
CA GLY A 298 -10.27 21.59 9.62
C GLY A 298 -9.46 22.46 8.66
N TYR A 299 -8.32 21.97 8.17
CA TYR A 299 -7.51 22.69 7.20
C TYR A 299 -8.20 22.77 5.84
N SER A 300 -8.09 23.93 5.18
CA SER A 300 -8.64 24.15 3.84
C SER A 300 -7.84 23.41 2.75
N LEU A 301 -8.35 23.32 1.51
CA LEU A 301 -7.58 22.72 0.41
C LEU A 301 -6.50 23.67 -0.10
N ASP A 302 -6.63 24.95 0.22
CA ASP A 302 -5.71 26.02 -0.18
C ASP A 302 -4.72 26.35 0.96
N ASP A 303 -4.76 25.60 2.06
CA ASP A 303 -3.77 25.76 3.13
C ASP A 303 -2.42 25.24 2.63
N PRO A 304 -1.32 26.00 2.80
CA PRO A 304 0.00 25.60 2.28
C PRO A 304 0.53 24.28 2.87
N GLN A 305 -0.08 23.76 3.94
CA GLN A 305 0.28 22.48 4.55
C GLN A 305 -0.50 21.28 3.98
N VAL A 306 -1.56 21.51 3.18
CA VAL A 306 -2.45 20.50 2.58
C VAL A 306 -2.12 20.29 1.11
#